data_AF-A0AAV6KLQ4-F1
#
_entry.id   AF-A0AAV6KLQ4-F1
#
_cell.length_a   1.000
_cell.length_b   1.000
_cell.length_c   1.000
_cell.angle_alpha   90.00
_cell.angle_beta   90.00
_cell.angle_gamma   90.00
#
_symmetry.space_group_name_H-M   'P 1'
#
loop_
_entity.id
_entity.type
_entity.pdbx_description
1 polymer ?
#
loop_
_entity_poly.entity_id
_entity_poly.type
_entity_poly.pdbx_seq_one_letter_code
_entity_poly.pdbx_strand_id
1 'polypeptide(L)'
;MDFTTDKLRSLVRKWQTLIEAHVDVKTTDSYTLRMFCIGFTKKQANQQKRTCYAQSSQIKQVEFSTILSILLLHLIKGTFAAHYVTLTEKVL
;
A
#
# COMPACT_ATOMS: atom_id res chain seq x y z
N MET A 1 -15.34 2.22 -3.74
CA MET A 1 -14.62 3.26 -4.50
C MET A 1 -13.44 2.54 -5.08
N ASP A 2 -13.42 2.41 -6.39
CA ASP A 2 -12.71 1.33 -7.07
C ASP A 2 -11.84 1.93 -8.17
N PHE A 3 -10.63 1.43 -8.32
CA PHE A 3 -9.77 1.83 -9.43
C PHE A 3 -10.34 1.28 -10.73
N THR A 4 -10.22 2.05 -11.82
CA THR A 4 -10.53 1.50 -13.15
C THR A 4 -9.57 0.35 -13.46
N THR A 5 -10.07 -0.65 -14.19
CA THR A 5 -9.28 -1.82 -14.56
C THR A 5 -8.04 -1.44 -15.36
N ASP A 6 -8.15 -0.39 -16.20
CA ASP A 6 -7.05 0.19 -16.96
C ASP A 6 -5.96 0.75 -16.05
N LYS A 7 -6.36 1.42 -14.97
CA LYS A 7 -5.41 2.00 -14.01
C LYS A 7 -4.65 0.91 -13.27
N LEU A 8 -5.34 -0.13 -12.78
CA LEU A 8 -4.70 -1.25 -12.09
C LEU A 8 -3.68 -1.95 -12.99
N ARG A 9 -4.06 -2.23 -14.25
CA ARG A 9 -3.18 -2.84 -15.25
C ARG A 9 -1.97 -1.99 -15.59
N SER A 10 -2.11 -0.66 -15.59
CA SER A 10 -0.98 0.25 -15.85
C SER A 10 0.07 0.27 -14.74
N LEU A 11 -0.33 -0.03 -13.49
CA LEU A 11 0.56 0.02 -12.33
C LEU A 11 1.39 -1.27 -12.19
N VAL A 12 0.84 -2.40 -12.63
CA VAL A 12 1.53 -3.68 -12.60
C VAL A 12 2.60 -3.74 -13.71
N ARG A 13 3.86 -3.74 -13.29
CA ARG A 13 5.04 -3.90 -14.18
C ARG A 13 5.77 -5.19 -13.81
N LYS A 14 6.59 -5.69 -14.74
CA LYS A 14 7.46 -6.85 -14.49
C LYS A 14 8.61 -6.46 -13.55
N TRP A 15 9.19 -7.47 -12.88
CA TRP A 15 10.44 -7.37 -12.09
C TRP A 15 10.36 -6.61 -10.76
N GLN A 16 9.15 -6.38 -10.28
CA GLN A 16 8.84 -5.82 -8.96
C GLN A 16 7.92 -6.78 -8.20
N THR A 17 7.87 -6.67 -6.88
CA THR A 17 6.89 -7.36 -6.04
C THR A 17 5.64 -6.49 -5.93
N LEU A 18 4.49 -7.13 -6.10
CA LEU A 18 3.19 -6.58 -5.75
C LEU A 18 2.88 -6.97 -4.31
N ILE A 19 2.43 -6.00 -3.53
CA ILE A 19 2.03 -6.16 -2.12
C ILE A 19 0.58 -5.72 -2.01
N GLU A 20 -0.29 -6.61 -1.54
CA GLU A 20 -1.73 -6.36 -1.39
C GLU A 20 -2.11 -6.59 0.07
N ALA A 21 -2.83 -5.64 0.66
CA ALA A 21 -3.36 -5.79 2.01
C ALA A 21 -4.80 -5.30 2.10
N HIS A 22 -5.55 -5.88 3.02
CA HIS A 22 -6.91 -5.46 3.32
C HIS A 22 -7.09 -5.34 4.83
N VAL A 23 -7.87 -4.33 5.26
CA VAL A 23 -8.20 -4.13 6.67
C VAL A 23 -9.67 -3.75 6.77
N ASP A 24 -10.37 -4.40 7.70
CA ASP A 24 -11.73 -4.05 8.09
C ASP A 24 -11.68 -3.06 9.24
N VAL A 25 -12.26 -1.88 9.04
CA VAL A 25 -12.26 -0.82 10.04
C VAL A 25 -13.68 -0.43 10.41
N LYS A 26 -13.94 -0.36 11.72
CA LYS A 26 -15.18 0.17 12.27
C LYS A 26 -15.02 1.66 12.51
N THR A 27 -15.86 2.46 11.86
CA THR A 27 -15.91 3.91 12.03
C THR A 27 -16.68 4.26 13.30
N THR A 28 -16.49 5.47 13.83
CA THR A 28 -17.21 6.00 15.00
C THR A 28 -18.72 6.05 14.78
N ASP A 29 -19.13 6.28 13.53
CA ASP A 29 -20.53 6.45 13.14
C ASP A 29 -21.22 5.11 12.86
N SER A 30 -20.70 4.01 13.42
CA SER A 30 -21.19 2.63 13.31
C SER A 30 -21.11 1.96 11.92
N TYR A 31 -20.40 2.56 10.97
CA TYR A 31 -20.12 1.94 9.68
C TYR A 31 -18.92 0.97 9.76
N THR A 32 -18.99 -0.12 9.00
CA THR A 32 -17.87 -1.02 8.74
C THR A 32 -17.37 -0.79 7.32
N LEU A 33 -16.10 -0.40 7.18
CA LEU A 33 -15.45 -0.15 5.90
C LEU A 33 -14.34 -1.19 5.69
N ARG A 34 -14.29 -1.79 4.50
CA ARG A 34 -13.16 -2.64 4.08
C ARG A 34 -12.24 -1.81 3.19
N MET A 35 -11.02 -1.57 3.66
CA MET A 35 -10.01 -0.83 2.90
C MET A 35 -9.03 -1.79 2.26
N PHE A 36 -8.72 -1.54 0.99
CA PHE A 36 -7.70 -2.25 0.23
C PHE A 36 -6.51 -1.33 -0.01
N CYS A 37 -5.31 -1.87 0.11
CA CYS A 37 -4.05 -1.19 -0.17
C CYS A 37 -3.23 -2.02 -1.16
N ILE A 38 -2.72 -1.36 -2.20
CA ILE A 38 -1.86 -1.95 -3.22
C ILE A 38 -0.54 -1.18 -3.22
N GLY A 39 0.57 -1.89 -3.11
CA GLY A 39 1.92 -1.35 -3.14
C GLY A 39 2.82 -2.10 -4.12
N PHE A 40 3.85 -1.41 -4.61
CA PHE A 40 4.86 -2.00 -5.49
C PHE A 40 6.26 -1.67 -4.97
N THR A 41 7.19 -2.62 -5.11
CA THR A 41 8.59 -2.34 -4.80
C THR A 41 9.20 -1.42 -5.85
N LYS A 42 9.94 -0.40 -5.39
CA LYS A 42 10.68 0.51 -6.25
C LYS A 42 12.14 0.10 -6.28
N LYS A 43 12.73 0.09 -7.47
CA LYS A 43 14.17 -0.10 -7.64
C LYS A 43 14.94 1.08 -7.05
N GLN A 44 15.94 0.81 -6.20
CA GLN A 44 16.82 1.84 -5.66
C GLN A 44 17.76 2.38 -6.75
N ALA A 45 18.06 3.67 -6.70
CA ALA A 45 19.12 4.26 -7.52
C ALA A 45 20.44 3.56 -7.18
N ASN A 46 21.15 3.03 -8.19
CA ASN A 46 22.38 2.22 -8.10
C ASN A 46 22.23 0.70 -7.92
N GLN A 47 21.01 0.16 -7.91
CA GLN A 47 20.83 -1.29 -7.91
C GLN A 47 21.25 -1.91 -9.26
N GLN A 48 22.26 -2.78 -9.25
CA GLN A 48 22.79 -3.44 -10.47
C GLN A 48 21.82 -4.47 -11.05
N LYS A 49 21.13 -5.23 -10.19
CA LYS A 49 20.11 -6.20 -10.60
C LYS A 49 18.91 -5.50 -11.25
N ARG A 50 18.37 -6.13 -12.30
CA ARG A 50 17.14 -5.66 -12.96
C ARG A 50 15.88 -5.96 -12.14
N THR A 51 15.95 -6.95 -11.25
CA THR A 51 14.84 -7.39 -10.40
C THR A 51 14.91 -6.78 -9.01
N CYS A 52 13.76 -6.39 -8.48
CA CYS A 52 13.60 -5.82 -7.15
C CYS A 52 12.48 -6.58 -6.41
N TYR A 53 12.76 -7.84 -6.05
CA TYR A 53 11.84 -8.65 -5.26
C TYR A 53 12.05 -8.42 -3.76
N ALA A 54 10.97 -8.22 -3.01
CA ALA A 54 10.99 -8.17 -1.56
C ALA A 54 11.07 -9.58 -0.95
N GLN A 55 11.75 -9.71 0.18
CA GLN A 55 11.74 -10.95 0.97
C GLN A 55 10.38 -11.15 1.63
N SER A 56 9.97 -12.40 1.84
CA SER A 56 8.68 -12.72 2.49
C SER A 56 8.53 -12.13 3.89
N SER A 57 9.63 -11.96 4.63
CA SER A 57 9.66 -11.27 5.92
C SER A 57 9.32 -9.79 5.80
N GLN A 58 9.91 -9.12 4.81
CA GLN A 58 9.68 -7.70 4.52
C GLN A 58 8.25 -7.45 4.04
N ILE A 59 7.71 -8.34 3.20
CA ILE A 59 6.32 -8.26 2.73
C ILE A 59 5.36 -8.27 3.92
N LYS A 60 5.48 -9.26 4.83
CA LYS A 60 4.67 -9.33 6.04
C LYS A 60 4.83 -8.09 6.92
N GLN A 61 6.06 -7.61 7.09
CA GLN A 61 6.31 -6.43 7.92
C GLN A 61 5.62 -5.18 7.34
N VAL A 62 5.65 -4.99 6.02
CA VAL A 62 4.97 -3.89 5.32
C VAL A 62 3.45 -4.02 5.44
N GLU A 63 2.91 -5.23 5.26
CA GLU A 63 1.47 -5.53 5.37
C GLU A 63 0.91 -5.21 6.77
N PHE A 64 1.58 -5.63 7.83
CA PHE A 64 1.07 -5.47 9.20
C PHE A 64 1.39 -4.11 9.82
N SER A 65 2.63 -3.61 9.70
CA SER A 65 3.09 -2.45 10.47
C SER A 65 2.76 -1.12 9.80
N THR A 66 2.95 -1.04 8.48
CA THR A 66 2.90 0.25 7.77
C THR A 66 1.48 0.60 7.35
N ILE A 67 0.70 -0.38 6.91
CA ILE A 67 -0.65 -0.15 6.40
C ILE A 67 -1.62 0.16 7.53
N LEU A 68 -1.55 -0.58 8.63
CA LEU A 68 -2.43 -0.38 9.79
C LEU A 68 -2.17 0.98 10.46
N SER A 69 -0.91 1.43 10.54
CA SER A 69 -0.56 2.74 11.09
C SER A 69 -1.05 3.91 10.24
N ILE A 70 -0.99 3.83 8.90
CA ILE A 70 -1.45 4.90 8.00
C ILE A 70 -2.98 5.05 8.02
N LEU A 71 -3.71 3.93 8.03
CA LEU A 71 -5.18 3.94 8.01
C LEU A 71 -5.78 4.42 9.34
N LEU A 72 -5.21 3.98 10.46
CA LEU A 72 -5.68 4.34 11.80
C LEU A 72 -5.39 5.82 12.12
N LEU A 73 -4.28 6.35 11.61
CA LEU A 73 -3.90 7.77 11.77
C LEU A 73 -4.72 8.72 10.88
N HIS A 74 -5.16 8.29 9.69
CA HIS A 74 -6.10 9.07 8.85
C HIS A 74 -7.51 9.13 9.43
N LEU A 75 -8.00 8.04 10.02
CA LEU A 75 -9.33 8.02 10.65
C LEU A 75 -9.42 8.94 11.88
N ILE A 76 -8.34 9.07 12.65
CA ILE A 76 -8.31 9.94 13.84
C ILE A 76 -8.16 11.44 13.45
N LYS A 77 -7.53 11.74 12.31
CA LYS A 77 -7.23 13.13 11.89
C LYS A 77 -8.31 13.78 11.01
N GLY A 78 -9.40 13.09 10.67
CA GLY A 78 -10.58 13.69 10.04
C GLY A 78 -10.40 14.21 8.61
N THR A 79 -9.22 14.12 8.00
CA THR A 79 -8.99 14.53 6.61
C THR A 79 -9.26 13.37 5.65
N PHE A 80 -10.50 13.29 5.18
CA PHE A 80 -10.94 12.38 4.10
C PHE A 80 -10.44 12.82 2.70
N ALA A 81 -9.67 13.91 2.63
CA ALA A 81 -9.19 14.51 1.40
C ALA A 81 -7.69 14.25 1.20
N ALA A 82 -7.37 13.11 0.60
CA ALA A 82 -6.23 12.86 -0.30
C ALA A 82 -5.88 11.36 -0.25
N HIS A 83 -6.59 10.58 -1.07
CA HIS A 83 -6.23 9.20 -1.40
C HIS A 83 -4.97 9.16 -2.29
N TYR A 84 -3.82 9.63 -1.79
CA TYR A 84 -2.53 9.49 -2.47
C TYR A 84 -1.41 9.38 -1.44
N VAL A 85 -1.40 8.29 -0.68
CA VAL A 85 -0.15 7.87 0.00
C VAL A 85 0.56 6.92 -0.95
N THR A 86 1.31 7.50 -1.88
CA THR A 86 2.43 6.79 -2.50
C THR A 86 3.43 6.48 -1.39
N LEU A 87 3.40 5.24 -0.89
CA LEU A 87 4.43 4.67 -0.02
C LEU A 87 5.73 4.54 -0.82
N THR A 88 6.38 5.67 -1.13
CA THR A 88 7.60 5.70 -1.94
C THR A 88 8.87 6.01 -1.16
N GLU A 89 8.85 6.10 0.18
CA GLU A 89 10.06 6.54 0.91
C GLU A 89 10.47 5.76 2.16
N LYS A 90 9.79 4.69 2.56
CA LYS A 90 10.28 3.83 3.67
C LYS A 90 10.09 2.34 3.41
N VAL A 91 10.70 1.84 2.35
CA VAL A 91 11.22 0.48 2.35
C VAL A 91 12.65 0.61 1.84
N LEU A 92 13.61 0.31 2.72
CA LEU A 92 15.04 0.27 2.45
C LEU A 92 15.37 -0.47 1.15
#